data_AF-A0ABD5RCX6-F1
#
_entry.id   AF-A0ABD5RCX6-F1
#
_cell.length_a   1.000
_cell.length_b   1.000
_cell.length_c   1.000
_cell.angle_alpha   90.00
_cell.angle_beta   90.00
_cell.angle_gamma   90.00
#
_symmetry.space_group_name_H-M   'P 1'
#
loop_
_entity.id
_entity.type
_entity.pdbx_description
1 polymer ?
#
loop_
_entity_poly.entity_id
_entity_poly.type
_entity_poly.pdbx_seq_one_letter_code
_entity_poly.pdbx_strand_id
1 'polypeptide(L)'
;MAPLHDRLPRQRNVLLLSESLDSTSRDTGFALLTPAETAATRVLVISYLDTPADWLDRWADRVGDLPTAVRLVTVGEMAAGDDDWQSAATGNVEVTRASPTDLTGVGIAVSDTLSAWAETDDRVVVCVDSVTTMLQYAPLATVFRFLHTICRRFASVEALAHFHLDPTAHDDQTVARLTQLFDSLVRVEDGDVTLRA
;
A
#
# COMPACT_ATOMS: atom_id res chain seq x y z
N MET A 1 4.48 -23.44 8.11
CA MET A 1 5.33 -22.35 7.60
C MET A 1 5.29 -21.22 8.61
N ALA A 2 6.42 -20.61 8.96
CA ALA A 2 6.40 -19.34 9.70
C ALA A 2 5.68 -18.29 8.84
N PRO A 3 4.87 -17.40 9.44
CA PRO A 3 4.13 -16.39 8.69
C PRO A 3 5.10 -15.46 7.95
N LEU A 4 4.67 -14.92 6.79
CA LEU A 4 5.52 -14.16 5.87
C LEU A 4 6.26 -12.99 6.57
N HIS A 5 5.63 -12.38 7.57
CA HIS A 5 6.21 -11.30 8.36
C HIS A 5 7.44 -11.68 9.20
N ASP A 6 7.60 -12.96 9.56
CA ASP A 6 8.76 -13.46 10.32
C ASP A 6 9.98 -13.70 9.42
N ARG A 7 9.77 -13.73 8.11
CA ARG A 7 10.80 -13.99 7.09
C ARG A 7 11.38 -12.71 6.48
N LEU A 8 10.77 -11.55 6.77
CA LEU A 8 11.19 -10.24 6.25
C LEU A 8 12.16 -9.54 7.22
N PRO A 9 13.19 -8.84 6.72
CA PRO A 9 14.09 -8.04 7.54
C PRO A 9 13.35 -6.93 8.32
N ARG A 10 14.01 -6.39 9.36
CA ARG A 10 13.41 -5.46 10.35
C ARG A 10 13.05 -4.07 9.80
N GLN A 11 13.55 -3.67 8.63
CA GLN A 11 13.24 -2.39 7.97
C GLN A 11 12.56 -2.70 6.62
N ARG A 12 11.41 -2.07 6.36
CA ARG A 12 10.36 -2.69 5.54
C ARG A 12 9.74 -1.75 4.51
N ASN A 13 10.38 -1.66 3.35
CA ASN A 13 9.67 -1.42 2.10
C ASN A 13 9.76 -2.68 1.24
N VAL A 14 8.64 -3.38 1.08
CA VAL A 14 8.55 -4.61 0.29
C VAL A 14 7.92 -4.28 -1.06
N LEU A 15 8.56 -4.67 -2.15
CA LEU A 15 7.91 -4.66 -3.47
C LEU A 15 7.28 -6.02 -3.72
N LEU A 16 5.96 -6.05 -3.87
CA LEU A 16 5.20 -7.20 -4.32
C LEU A 16 5.09 -7.15 -5.85
N LEU A 17 5.72 -8.11 -6.50
CA LEU A 17 5.70 -8.33 -7.94
C LEU A 17 4.69 -9.41 -8.26
N SER A 18 3.64 -9.05 -8.99
CA SER A 18 2.57 -9.99 -9.37
C SER A 18 1.94 -9.59 -10.68
N GLU A 19 1.72 -10.55 -11.57
CA GLU A 19 0.88 -10.35 -12.75
C GLU A 19 -0.58 -10.16 -12.28
N SER A 20 -1.19 -9.02 -12.63
CA SER A 20 -2.60 -8.66 -12.44
C SER A 20 -3.41 -9.47 -11.40
N LEU A 21 -3.70 -8.87 -10.24
CA LEU A 21 -4.90 -9.06 -9.40
C LEU A 21 -5.35 -10.52 -9.14
N ASP A 22 -4.47 -11.52 -9.22
CA ASP A 22 -4.84 -12.86 -8.82
C ASP A 22 -5.14 -12.89 -7.31
N SER A 23 -5.97 -13.83 -6.87
CA SER A 23 -6.37 -13.91 -5.46
C SER A 23 -5.16 -14.11 -4.55
N THR A 24 -4.10 -14.77 -5.04
CA THR A 24 -2.87 -15.06 -4.30
C THR A 24 -2.08 -13.79 -3.98
N SER A 25 -1.96 -12.87 -4.93
CA SER A 25 -1.23 -11.61 -4.77
C SER A 25 -1.95 -10.68 -3.82
N ARG A 26 -3.28 -10.62 -3.93
CA ARG A 26 -4.13 -9.91 -2.97
C ARG A 26 -4.02 -10.50 -1.56
N ASP A 27 -4.12 -11.82 -1.44
CA ASP A 27 -3.96 -12.54 -0.17
C ASP A 27 -2.59 -12.29 0.45
N THR A 28 -1.54 -12.27 -0.38
CA THR A 28 -0.17 -11.94 0.04
C THR A 28 -0.08 -10.50 0.54
N GLY A 29 -0.71 -9.54 -0.16
CA GLY A 29 -0.81 -8.15 0.29
C GLY A 29 -1.50 -8.01 1.64
N PHE A 30 -2.65 -8.67 1.84
CA PHE A 30 -3.35 -8.67 3.14
C PHE A 30 -2.56 -9.36 4.25
N ALA A 31 -1.84 -10.43 3.94
CA ALA A 31 -0.92 -11.08 4.89
C ALA A 31 0.24 -10.16 5.31
N LEU A 32 0.67 -9.23 4.45
CA LEU A 32 1.67 -8.21 4.78
C LEU A 32 1.09 -7.08 5.66
N LEU A 33 -0.23 -6.85 5.59
CA LEU A 33 -0.95 -5.87 6.41
C LEU A 33 -1.36 -6.39 7.79
N THR A 34 -1.29 -7.69 8.01
CA THR A 34 -1.75 -8.34 9.24
C THR A 34 -0.55 -8.90 10.02
N PRO A 35 0.15 -8.06 10.80
CA PRO A 35 1.07 -8.57 11.81
C PRO A 35 0.28 -9.43 12.82
N ALA A 36 0.96 -10.32 13.54
CA ALA A 36 0.33 -11.31 14.41
C ALA A 36 -0.64 -10.76 15.49
N GLU A 37 -0.63 -9.45 15.75
CA GLU A 37 -1.51 -8.78 16.70
C GLU A 37 -2.22 -7.59 16.01
N THR A 38 -3.36 -7.86 15.37
CA THR A 38 -4.15 -6.89 14.59
C THR A 38 -4.71 -5.74 15.45
N ALA A 39 -4.94 -5.99 16.75
CA ALA A 39 -5.56 -5.04 17.69
C ALA A 39 -4.68 -3.82 18.06
N ALA A 40 -3.39 -3.82 17.75
CA ALA A 40 -2.48 -2.70 17.96
C ALA A 40 -1.84 -2.25 16.64
N THR A 41 -2.64 -2.24 15.56
CA THR A 41 -2.20 -1.89 14.21
C THR A 41 -2.99 -0.70 13.69
N ARG A 42 -2.32 0.17 12.93
CA ARG A 42 -2.91 1.26 12.15
C ARG A 42 -2.56 1.06 10.68
N VAL A 43 -3.57 1.07 9.81
CA VAL A 43 -3.43 0.70 8.40
C VAL A 43 -3.60 1.93 7.52
N LEU A 44 -2.56 2.27 6.77
CA LEU A 44 -2.62 3.30 5.71
C LEU A 44 -2.64 2.61 4.34
N VAL A 45 -3.62 2.92 3.51
CA VAL A 45 -3.74 2.40 2.15
C VAL A 45 -3.71 3.56 1.18
N ILE A 46 -2.90 3.44 0.14
CA ILE A 46 -2.88 4.36 -1.00
C ILE A 46 -3.37 3.53 -2.20
N SER A 47 -4.64 3.66 -2.53
CA SER A 47 -5.33 2.85 -3.55
C SER A 47 -5.57 3.66 -4.82
N TYR A 48 -5.13 3.14 -5.96
CA TYR A 48 -5.36 3.63 -7.32
C TYR A 48 -6.36 2.76 -8.09
N LEU A 49 -6.73 1.60 -7.53
CA LEU A 49 -7.52 0.59 -8.22
C LEU A 49 -8.87 0.37 -7.55
N ASP A 50 -8.89 0.28 -6.22
CA ASP A 50 -10.09 -0.06 -5.46
C ASP A 50 -10.74 1.17 -4.84
N THR A 51 -12.08 1.13 -4.77
CA THR A 51 -12.85 2.06 -3.95
C THR A 51 -12.67 1.76 -2.45
N PRO A 52 -12.99 2.71 -1.56
CA PRO A 52 -12.95 2.45 -0.12
C PRO A 52 -13.82 1.26 0.30
N ALA A 53 -15.03 1.15 -0.27
CA ALA A 53 -15.97 0.08 0.03
C ALA A 53 -15.40 -1.29 -0.40
N ASP A 54 -14.89 -1.39 -1.62
CA ASP A 54 -14.27 -2.63 -2.12
C ASP A 54 -13.11 -3.09 -1.22
N TRP A 55 -12.29 -2.14 -0.75
CA TRP A 55 -11.17 -2.46 0.12
C TRP A 55 -11.63 -2.93 1.51
N LEU A 56 -12.62 -2.25 2.10
CA LEU A 56 -13.17 -2.59 3.41
C LEU A 56 -13.90 -3.94 3.41
N ASP A 57 -14.69 -4.23 2.39
CA ASP A 57 -15.38 -5.52 2.23
C ASP A 57 -14.36 -6.66 2.17
N ARG A 58 -13.28 -6.50 1.39
CA ARG A 58 -12.20 -7.49 1.31
C ARG A 58 -11.43 -7.65 2.62
N TRP A 59 -11.19 -6.55 3.34
CA TRP A 59 -10.58 -6.62 4.68
C TRP A 59 -11.46 -7.46 5.62
N ALA A 60 -12.76 -7.17 5.66
CA ALA A 60 -13.71 -7.89 6.50
C ALA A 60 -13.76 -9.38 6.16
N ASP A 61 -13.78 -9.73 4.87
CA ASP A 61 -13.81 -11.11 4.40
C ASP A 61 -12.53 -11.89 4.76
N ARG A 62 -11.36 -11.23 4.72
CA ARG A 62 -10.06 -11.91 4.81
C ARG A 62 -9.42 -11.88 6.18
N VAL A 63 -9.58 -10.76 6.89
CA VAL A 63 -8.94 -10.47 8.18
C VAL A 63 -9.97 -10.46 9.30
N GLY A 64 -11.17 -9.96 9.04
CA GLY A 64 -12.24 -9.81 10.02
C GLY A 64 -12.26 -8.41 10.62
N ASP A 65 -12.04 -8.31 11.92
CA ASP A 65 -12.19 -7.06 12.67
C ASP A 65 -11.27 -5.95 12.12
N LEU A 66 -11.78 -4.71 12.16
CA LEU A 66 -11.01 -3.54 11.75
C LEU A 66 -9.88 -3.27 12.76
N PRO A 67 -8.74 -2.73 12.27
CA PRO A 67 -7.63 -2.31 13.11
C PRO A 67 -7.98 -1.04 13.91
N THR A 68 -7.07 -0.58 14.78
CA THR A 68 -7.26 0.62 15.62
C THR A 68 -7.65 1.84 14.79
N ALA A 69 -7.02 2.01 13.63
CA ALA A 69 -7.37 3.03 12.67
C ALA A 69 -7.06 2.58 11.24
N VAL A 70 -7.89 3.01 10.30
CA VAL A 70 -7.68 2.89 8.86
C VAL A 70 -7.67 4.28 8.24
N ARG A 71 -6.71 4.52 7.36
CA ARG A 71 -6.66 5.69 6.47
C ARG A 71 -6.59 5.21 5.03
N LEU A 72 -7.58 5.59 4.24
CA LEU A 72 -7.66 5.25 2.82
C LEU A 72 -7.42 6.51 1.98
N VAL A 73 -6.27 6.60 1.33
CA VAL A 73 -5.99 7.61 0.31
C VAL A 73 -6.37 7.01 -1.03
N THR A 74 -7.58 7.31 -1.51
CA THR A 74 -8.07 6.82 -2.79
C THR A 74 -7.74 7.80 -3.90
N VAL A 75 -7.09 7.29 -4.93
CA VAL A 75 -6.52 8.06 -6.01
C VAL A 75 -7.23 7.70 -7.31
N GLY A 76 -7.95 8.65 -7.87
CA GLY A 76 -8.77 8.41 -9.05
C GLY A 76 -9.29 9.70 -9.66
N GLU A 77 -9.89 9.62 -10.84
CA GLU A 77 -10.51 10.78 -11.47
C GLU A 77 -11.71 11.26 -10.64
N MET A 78 -11.79 12.57 -10.40
CA MET A 78 -12.91 13.15 -9.67
C MET A 78 -14.08 13.37 -10.62
N ALA A 79 -15.01 12.40 -10.68
CA ALA A 79 -16.30 12.61 -11.32
C ALA A 79 -17.20 13.46 -10.40
N ALA A 80 -17.90 14.44 -10.97
CA ALA A 80 -18.84 15.25 -10.21
C ALA A 80 -20.02 14.39 -9.70
N GLY A 81 -20.26 14.41 -8.39
CA GLY A 81 -21.36 13.68 -7.74
C GLY A 81 -21.01 12.27 -7.28
N ASP A 82 -19.75 11.84 -7.42
CA ASP A 82 -19.26 10.62 -6.80
C ASP A 82 -18.96 10.89 -5.31
N ASP A 83 -19.99 10.90 -4.45
CA ASP A 83 -19.83 11.08 -2.99
C ASP A 83 -19.86 9.74 -2.23
N ASP A 84 -19.85 8.61 -2.95
CA ASP A 84 -20.03 7.27 -2.38
C ASP A 84 -18.96 6.90 -1.34
N TRP A 85 -17.76 7.46 -1.49
CA TRP A 85 -16.65 7.32 -0.55
C TRP A 85 -16.92 7.87 0.86
N GLN A 86 -17.83 8.83 1.03
CA GLN A 86 -18.15 9.39 2.35
C GLN A 86 -18.86 8.36 3.23
N SER A 87 -19.62 7.46 2.62
CA SER A 87 -20.33 6.38 3.31
C SER A 87 -19.38 5.37 3.95
N ALA A 88 -18.16 5.25 3.43
CA ALA A 88 -17.12 4.37 3.97
C ALA A 88 -16.39 4.97 5.18
N ALA A 89 -16.45 6.29 5.38
CA ALA A 89 -15.83 6.93 6.53
C ALA A 89 -16.64 6.65 7.80
N THR A 90 -15.98 6.14 8.83
CA THR A 90 -16.58 5.78 10.13
C THR A 90 -15.63 6.19 11.27
N GLY A 91 -15.99 5.92 12.53
CA GLY A 91 -15.21 6.40 13.69
C GLY A 91 -13.72 6.04 13.67
N ASN A 92 -13.33 4.91 13.10
CA ASN A 92 -11.94 4.46 12.96
C ASN A 92 -11.47 4.40 11.49
N VAL A 93 -12.29 4.78 10.52
CA VAL A 93 -11.95 4.78 9.09
C VAL A 93 -12.08 6.21 8.55
N GLU A 94 -10.97 6.79 8.08
CA GLU A 94 -11.02 8.05 7.34
C GLU A 94 -10.57 7.83 5.90
N VAL A 95 -11.20 8.57 5.00
CA VAL A 95 -10.97 8.49 3.56
C VAL A 95 -10.56 9.87 3.06
N THR A 96 -9.48 9.91 2.27
CA THR A 96 -8.97 11.10 1.60
C THR A 96 -8.93 10.82 0.11
N ARG A 97 -9.43 11.74 -0.71
CA ARG A 97 -9.34 11.65 -2.17
C ARG A 97 -8.19 12.49 -2.72
N ALA A 98 -7.52 11.95 -3.72
CA ALA A 98 -6.50 12.65 -4.49
C ALA A 98 -6.65 12.39 -5.98
N SER A 99 -6.19 13.34 -6.81
CA SER A 99 -6.05 13.13 -8.24
C SER A 99 -4.87 12.21 -8.55
N PRO A 100 -4.94 11.32 -9.55
CA PRO A 100 -3.83 10.45 -9.92
C PRO A 100 -2.62 11.19 -10.49
N THR A 101 -2.81 12.43 -10.96
CA THR A 101 -1.73 13.31 -11.39
C THR A 101 -1.13 14.15 -10.24
N ASP A 102 -1.75 14.12 -9.05
CA ASP A 102 -1.34 14.92 -7.89
C ASP A 102 -0.59 14.09 -6.84
N LEU A 103 0.63 13.66 -7.20
CA LEU A 103 1.54 12.99 -6.26
C LEU A 103 1.92 13.88 -5.07
N THR A 104 1.79 15.20 -5.19
CA THR A 104 2.03 16.12 -4.07
C THR A 104 0.93 15.98 -3.04
N GLY A 105 -0.34 16.02 -3.46
CA GLY A 105 -1.49 15.79 -2.60
C GLY A 105 -1.46 14.43 -1.91
N VAL A 106 -1.12 13.36 -2.64
CA VAL A 106 -0.91 12.02 -2.04
C VAL A 106 0.20 12.07 -0.98
N GLY A 107 1.34 12.70 -1.29
CA GLY A 107 2.45 12.82 -0.35
C GLY A 107 2.13 13.63 0.90
N ILE A 108 1.26 14.65 0.80
CA ILE A 108 0.75 15.43 1.94
C ILE A 108 -0.18 14.56 2.79
N ALA A 109 -1.15 13.88 2.18
CA ALA A 109 -2.07 12.99 2.91
C ALA A 109 -1.34 11.90 3.70
N VAL A 110 -0.28 11.33 3.11
CA VAL A 110 0.62 10.39 3.80
C VAL A 110 1.31 11.06 4.98
N SER A 111 1.90 12.24 4.78
CA SER A 111 2.58 12.98 5.85
C SER A 111 1.67 13.32 7.02
N ASP A 112 0.46 13.80 6.73
CA ASP A 112 -0.52 14.17 7.73
C ASP A 112 -0.97 12.94 8.51
N THR A 113 -1.21 11.82 7.83
CA THR A 113 -1.52 10.53 8.46
C THR A 113 -0.43 10.09 9.43
N LEU A 114 0.83 10.04 8.98
CA LEU A 114 1.93 9.58 9.82
C LEU A 114 2.15 10.52 11.01
N SER A 115 1.97 11.83 10.81
CA SER A 115 2.08 12.81 11.90
C SER A 115 0.97 12.63 12.94
N ALA A 116 -0.27 12.35 12.50
CA ALA A 116 -1.39 12.08 13.40
C ALA A 116 -1.23 10.79 14.22
N TRP A 117 -0.38 9.86 13.77
CA TRP A 117 -0.11 8.59 14.45
C TRP A 117 1.21 8.56 15.22
N ALA A 118 2.00 9.64 15.17
CA ALA A 118 3.36 9.69 15.72
C ALA A 118 3.43 9.50 17.24
N GLU A 119 2.36 9.81 17.98
CA GLU A 119 2.30 9.71 19.45
C GLU A 119 1.71 8.39 19.95
N THR A 120 1.54 7.39 19.08
CA THR A 120 0.95 6.09 19.43
C THR A 120 2.00 4.98 19.38
N ASP A 121 1.88 3.99 20.27
CA ASP A 121 2.74 2.78 20.26
C ASP A 121 2.25 1.71 19.26
N ASP A 122 1.20 2.01 18.50
CA ASP A 122 0.62 1.11 17.52
C ASP A 122 1.55 0.93 16.32
N ARG A 123 1.52 -0.27 15.74
CA ARG A 123 2.28 -0.56 14.53
C ARG A 123 1.63 0.07 13.32
N VAL A 124 2.40 0.83 12.54
CA VAL A 124 1.95 1.35 11.25
C VAL A 124 2.25 0.34 10.15
N VAL A 125 1.23 -0.06 9.41
CA VAL A 125 1.37 -0.86 8.18
C VAL A 125 0.82 -0.09 7.00
N VAL A 126 1.49 -0.20 5.85
CA VAL A 126 1.16 0.58 4.66
C VAL A 126 1.00 -0.34 3.45
N CYS A 127 -0.05 -0.09 2.67
CA CYS A 127 -0.26 -0.64 1.34
C CYS A 127 -0.21 0.49 0.31
N VAL A 128 0.57 0.32 -0.76
CA VAL A 128 0.53 1.17 -1.95
C VAL A 128 0.15 0.32 -3.14
N ASP A 129 -1.07 0.49 -3.61
CA ASP A 129 -1.65 -0.30 -4.69
C ASP A 129 -2.24 0.62 -5.77
N SER A 130 -1.67 0.80 -6.96
CA SER A 130 -0.45 0.18 -7.46
C SER A 130 0.55 1.20 -8.00
N VAL A 131 1.83 0.84 -7.94
CA VAL A 131 2.91 1.57 -8.62
C VAL A 131 2.71 1.50 -10.14
N THR A 132 2.15 0.40 -10.66
CA THR A 132 1.80 0.26 -12.07
C THR A 132 0.84 1.35 -12.53
N THR A 133 -0.21 1.65 -11.76
CA THR A 133 -1.14 2.74 -12.09
C THR A 133 -0.46 4.10 -11.95
N MET A 134 0.38 4.32 -10.92
CA MET A 134 1.14 5.58 -10.81
C MET A 134 1.96 5.89 -12.07
N LEU A 135 2.58 4.88 -12.68
CA LEU A 135 3.38 5.02 -13.90
C LEU A 135 2.55 5.35 -15.15
N GLN A 136 1.23 5.12 -15.13
CA GLN A 136 0.33 5.54 -16.21
C GLN A 136 0.06 7.05 -16.16
N TYR A 137 0.10 7.66 -14.98
CA TYR A 137 -0.22 9.08 -14.79
C TYR A 137 0.99 10.00 -14.62
N ALA A 138 2.16 9.44 -14.30
CA ALA A 138 3.38 10.21 -14.11
C ALA A 138 4.62 9.50 -14.70
N PRO A 139 5.59 10.25 -15.25
CA PRO A 139 6.83 9.66 -15.76
C PRO A 139 7.61 8.91 -14.68
N LEU A 140 8.31 7.83 -15.06
CA LEU A 140 9.13 7.00 -14.17
C LEU A 140 10.04 7.82 -13.24
N ALA A 141 10.72 8.85 -13.74
CA ALA A 141 11.60 9.68 -12.92
C ALA A 141 10.86 10.42 -11.80
N THR A 142 9.61 10.82 -12.05
CA THR A 142 8.74 11.47 -11.06
C THR A 142 8.23 10.46 -10.04
N VAL A 143 7.71 9.31 -10.50
CA VAL A 143 7.26 8.22 -9.61
C VAL A 143 8.41 7.73 -8.73
N PHE A 144 9.60 7.50 -9.31
CA PHE A 144 10.79 7.08 -8.57
C PHE A 144 11.15 8.07 -7.45
N ARG A 145 11.16 9.38 -7.75
CA ARG A 145 11.45 10.42 -6.74
C ARG A 145 10.39 10.45 -5.64
N PHE A 146 9.13 10.27 -6.01
CA PHE A 146 8.01 10.21 -5.06
C PHE A 146 8.15 8.99 -4.13
N LEU A 147 8.26 7.78 -4.69
CA LEU A 147 8.45 6.53 -3.94
C LEU A 147 9.66 6.62 -3.02
N HIS A 148 10.80 7.07 -3.53
CA HIS A 148 12.01 7.27 -2.73
C HIS A 148 11.79 8.22 -1.54
N THR A 149 10.93 9.21 -1.68
CA THR A 149 10.60 10.15 -0.60
C THR A 149 9.68 9.52 0.45
N ILE A 150 8.62 8.82 0.02
CA ILE A 150 7.69 8.19 0.96
C ILE A 150 8.30 6.97 1.67
N CYS A 151 9.13 6.17 1.00
CA CYS A 151 9.86 5.05 1.62
C CYS A 151 10.73 5.52 2.79
N ARG A 152 11.40 6.67 2.66
CA ARG A 152 12.16 7.27 3.78
C ARG A 152 11.28 7.71 4.92
N ARG A 153 10.08 8.23 4.64
CA ARG A 153 9.13 8.64 5.67
C ARG A 153 8.59 7.43 6.42
N PHE A 154 8.23 6.36 5.72
CA PHE A 154 7.84 5.09 6.33
C PHE A 154 8.95 4.53 7.21
N ALA A 155 10.20 4.55 6.72
CA ALA A 155 11.35 4.13 7.51
C ALA A 155 11.53 4.99 8.79
N SER A 156 11.27 6.30 8.74
CA SER A 156 11.42 7.19 9.90
C SER A 156 10.43 6.95 11.04
N VAL A 157 9.32 6.26 10.75
CA VAL A 157 8.30 5.86 11.73
C VAL A 157 8.24 4.35 11.91
N GLU A 158 9.27 3.63 11.44
CA GLU A 158 9.36 2.17 11.49
C GLU A 158 8.14 1.43 10.91
N ALA A 159 7.46 2.04 9.93
CA ALA A 159 6.29 1.45 9.29
C ALA A 159 6.66 0.23 8.44
N LEU A 160 5.72 -0.72 8.36
CA LEU A 160 5.82 -1.88 7.48
C LEU A 160 5.07 -1.58 6.18
N ALA A 161 5.79 -1.19 5.14
CA ALA A 161 5.20 -0.81 3.87
C ALA A 161 5.37 -1.90 2.81
N HIS A 162 4.32 -2.13 2.03
CA HIS A 162 4.40 -2.91 0.81
C HIS A 162 3.77 -2.18 -0.38
N PHE A 163 4.28 -2.49 -1.57
CA PHE A 163 3.98 -1.79 -2.80
C PHE A 163 3.68 -2.81 -3.89
N HIS A 164 2.61 -2.62 -4.65
CA HIS A 164 2.23 -3.54 -5.72
C HIS A 164 2.75 -3.02 -7.07
N LEU A 165 3.40 -3.89 -7.83
CA LEU A 165 3.86 -3.63 -9.19
C LEU A 165 3.62 -4.86 -10.05
N ASP A 166 2.92 -4.68 -11.17
CA ASP A 166 2.84 -5.68 -12.23
C ASP A 166 4.13 -5.63 -13.08
N PRO A 167 5.02 -6.64 -12.99
CA PRO A 167 6.27 -6.63 -13.73
C PRO A 167 6.09 -6.82 -15.24
N THR A 168 4.94 -7.33 -15.71
CA THR A 168 4.67 -7.54 -17.14
C THR A 168 4.12 -6.31 -17.83
N ALA A 169 3.59 -5.35 -17.07
CA ALA A 169 3.10 -4.07 -17.58
C ALA A 169 4.23 -3.08 -17.92
N HIS A 170 5.49 -3.41 -17.62
CA HIS A 170 6.64 -2.52 -17.76
C HIS A 170 7.82 -3.23 -18.39
N ASP A 171 8.71 -2.49 -19.02
CA ASP A 171 9.98 -3.02 -19.52
C ASP A 171 10.92 -3.41 -18.37
N ASP A 172 11.83 -4.35 -18.64
CA ASP A 172 12.79 -4.87 -17.65
C ASP A 172 13.63 -3.77 -16.99
N GLN A 173 13.97 -2.71 -17.74
CA GLN A 173 14.77 -1.60 -17.21
C GLN A 173 13.98 -0.78 -16.19
N THR A 174 12.69 -0.53 -16.45
CA THR A 174 11.78 0.12 -15.51
C THR A 174 11.62 -0.69 -14.23
N VAL A 175 11.34 -2.00 -14.35
CA VAL A 175 11.20 -2.91 -13.19
C VAL A 175 12.50 -2.94 -12.39
N ALA A 176 13.64 -3.19 -13.05
CA ALA A 176 14.94 -3.23 -12.39
C ALA A 176 15.26 -1.92 -11.65
N ARG A 177 14.95 -0.77 -12.25
CA ARG A 177 15.16 0.52 -11.59
C ARG A 177 14.29 0.68 -10.34
N LEU A 178 13.01 0.31 -10.40
CA LEU A 178 12.11 0.42 -9.24
C LEU A 178 12.51 -0.51 -8.11
N THR A 179 12.92 -1.75 -8.42
CA THR A 179 13.35 -2.72 -7.39
C THR A 179 14.47 -2.21 -6.50
N GLN A 180 15.32 -1.30 -6.99
CA GLN A 180 16.42 -0.69 -6.21
C GLN A 180 15.93 0.21 -5.05
N LEU A 181 14.65 0.59 -5.01
CA LEU A 181 14.07 1.40 -3.93
C LEU A 181 13.61 0.58 -2.72
N PHE A 182 13.55 -0.75 -2.85
CA PHE A 182 12.90 -1.62 -1.88
C PHE A 182 13.92 -2.55 -1.23
N ASP A 183 13.70 -2.83 0.05
CA ASP A 183 14.58 -3.65 0.89
C ASP A 183 14.38 -5.14 0.62
N SER A 184 13.21 -5.52 0.11
CA SER A 184 12.87 -6.91 -0.21
C SER A 184 11.88 -6.97 -1.35
N LEU A 185 11.96 -8.05 -2.12
CA LEU A 185 11.06 -8.36 -3.22
C LEU A 185 10.29 -9.63 -2.88
N VAL A 186 8.97 -9.55 -2.92
CA VAL A 186 8.09 -10.72 -2.91
C VAL A 186 7.56 -10.87 -4.33
N ARG A 187 7.67 -12.06 -4.91
CA ARG A 187 7.18 -12.35 -6.24
C ARG A 187 6.14 -13.46 -6.16
N VAL A 188 4.99 -13.22 -6.78
CA VAL A 188 3.88 -14.16 -6.88
C VAL A 188 3.74 -14.55 -8.34
N GLU A 189 4.00 -15.81 -8.65
CA GLU A 189 3.92 -16.38 -10.00
C GLU A 189 3.31 -17.78 -9.90
N ASP A 190 2.30 -18.09 -10.72
CA ASP A 190 1.61 -19.39 -10.74
C ASP A 190 1.11 -19.89 -9.37
N GLY A 191 0.77 -18.96 -8.47
CA GLY A 191 0.35 -19.26 -7.09
C GLY A 191 1.49 -19.51 -6.10
N ASP A 192 2.74 -19.49 -6.55
CA ASP A 192 3.92 -19.64 -5.71
C ASP A 192 4.46 -18.28 -5.25
N VAL A 193 4.78 -18.19 -3.95
CA VAL A 193 5.32 -16.97 -3.33
C VAL A 193 6.80 -17.14 -3.07
N THR A 194 7.62 -16.34 -3.75
CA THR A 194 9.08 -16.30 -3.57
C THR A 194 9.52 -15.00 -2.91
N LEU A 195 10.44 -15.10 -1.94
CA LEU A 195 11.01 -13.95 -1.24
C LEU A 195 12.48 -13.80 -1.62
N ARG A 196 12.88 -12.58 -1.98
CA ARG A 196 14.28 -12.15 -2.12
C ARG A 196 14.51 -10.97 -1.18
N ALA A 197 15.47 -11.13 -0.26
CA ALA A 197 15.92 -10.10 0.66
C ALA A 197 17.36 -9.69 0.33
#